data_AF-A0A2V8I451-F1
#
_entry.id   AF-A0A2V8I451-F1
#
_cell.length_a   1.000
_cell.length_b   1.000
_cell.length_c   1.000
_cell.angle_alpha   90.00
_cell.angle_beta   90.00
_cell.angle_gamma   90.00
#
_symmetry.space_group_name_H-M   'P 1'
#
loop_
_entity.id
_entity.type
_entity.pdbx_description
1 polymer ?
#
loop_
_entity_poly.entity_id
_entity_poly.type
_entity_poly.pdbx_seq_one_letter_code
_entity_poly.pdbx_strand_id
1 'polypeptide(L)'
;MVRLASDPRTDSVLYFAAPGGGVWNSTNGGGSWLPIADSLPSLEVCSIAIDSRSPDVLYAGTGDDQNPRPLQTVARSPDGGRTWTTGPRFTNQPVCALAVDPANSSRLFAGSSEGLFFSPDAGSSWNKIVAVPVTSIAFDNQGSLYAGVLSDDSSGSRNNILI
;
A
#
# COMPACT_ATOMS: atom_id res chain seq x y z
N MET A 1 -0.91 -2.70 12.21
CA MET A 1 -0.50 -4.06 11.77
C MET A 1 0.63 -3.91 10.76
N VAL A 2 1.65 -4.77 10.84
CA VAL A 2 2.79 -4.78 9.89
C VAL A 2 2.35 -5.37 8.54
N ARG A 3 2.98 -4.93 7.45
CA ARG A 3 2.83 -5.52 6.10
C ARG A 3 4.20 -5.94 5.58
N LEU A 4 4.28 -7.08 4.92
CA LEU A 4 5.49 -7.61 4.28
C LEU A 4 5.28 -7.64 2.77
N ALA A 5 6.33 -7.35 2.02
CA ALA A 5 6.42 -7.58 0.58
C ALA A 5 7.78 -8.17 0.22
N SER A 6 7.82 -9.06 -0.77
CA SER A 6 9.02 -9.73 -1.25
C SER A 6 9.30 -9.35 -2.70
N ASP A 7 10.56 -9.10 -3.03
CA ASP A 7 10.97 -8.88 -4.42
C ASP A 7 10.70 -10.15 -5.26
N PRO A 8 9.94 -10.08 -6.36
CA PRO A 8 9.65 -11.25 -7.19
C PRO A 8 10.87 -11.80 -7.93
N ARG A 9 11.99 -11.07 -7.98
CA ARG A 9 13.24 -11.51 -8.61
C ARG A 9 14.08 -12.41 -7.70
N THR A 10 13.88 -12.33 -6.38
CA THR A 10 14.75 -12.99 -5.40
C THR A 10 14.12 -13.06 -4.00
N ASP A 11 14.31 -14.19 -3.32
CA ASP A 11 13.88 -14.39 -1.93
C ASP A 11 14.75 -13.62 -0.92
N SER A 12 15.87 -13.03 -1.36
CA SER A 12 16.78 -12.31 -0.47
C SER A 12 16.35 -10.88 -0.17
N VAL A 13 15.53 -10.28 -1.04
CA VAL A 13 15.13 -8.88 -0.91
C VAL A 13 13.70 -8.80 -0.38
N LEU A 14 13.56 -8.30 0.84
CA LEU A 14 12.30 -8.18 1.55
C LEU A 14 12.07 -6.76 2.03
N TYR A 15 10.82 -6.38 2.17
CA TYR A 15 10.40 -5.09 2.70
C TYR A 15 9.30 -5.29 3.72
N PHE A 16 9.33 -4.54 4.83
CA PHE A 16 8.15 -4.43 5.68
C PHE A 16 7.80 -2.97 5.98
N ALA A 17 6.51 -2.71 6.16
CA ALA A 17 5.98 -1.44 6.65
C ALA A 17 5.42 -1.62 8.07
N ALA A 18 5.71 -0.66 8.94
CA ALA A 18 5.26 -0.65 10.32
C ALA A 18 4.69 0.74 10.71
N PRO A 19 3.50 0.80 11.33
CA PRO A 19 3.00 2.02 11.96
C PRO A 19 4.00 2.56 12.99
N GLY A 20 4.24 3.87 12.98
CA GLY A 20 5.28 4.56 13.74
C GLY A 20 6.73 4.22 13.37
N GLY A 21 6.98 3.24 12.50
CA GLY A 21 8.30 2.69 12.21
C GLY A 21 8.77 2.82 10.76
N GLY A 22 7.93 3.32 9.85
CA GLY A 22 8.29 3.49 8.45
C GLY A 22 8.38 2.18 7.66
N VAL A 23 9.25 2.17 6.64
CA VAL A 23 9.54 1.03 5.78
C VAL A 23 10.98 0.59 6.02
N TRP A 24 11.19 -0.72 6.08
CA TRP A 24 12.47 -1.36 6.26
C TRP A 24 12.75 -2.31 5.12
N ASN A 25 14.03 -2.46 4.77
CA ASN A 25 14.51 -3.36 3.74
C ASN A 25 15.50 -4.38 4.31
N SER A 26 15.43 -5.61 3.81
CA SER A 26 16.45 -6.63 3.99
C SER A 26 16.97 -7.05 2.62
N THR A 27 18.26 -7.35 2.52
CA THR A 27 18.93 -7.88 1.33
C THR A 27 19.52 -9.28 1.55
N ASN A 28 19.25 -9.89 2.70
CA ASN A 28 19.75 -11.19 3.10
C ASN A 28 18.65 -12.10 3.66
N GLY A 29 17.46 -12.05 3.07
CA GLY A 29 16.34 -12.94 3.40
C GLY A 29 15.79 -12.73 4.82
N GLY A 30 15.89 -11.51 5.35
CA GLY A 30 15.41 -11.16 6.69
C GLY A 30 16.42 -11.32 7.81
N GLY A 31 17.68 -11.66 7.53
CA GLY A 31 18.75 -11.77 8.53
C GLY A 31 19.13 -10.43 9.18
N SER A 32 19.04 -9.33 8.43
CA SER A 32 19.21 -7.95 8.92
C SER A 32 18.32 -6.97 8.16
N TRP A 33 17.98 -5.86 8.80
CA TRP A 33 17.05 -4.86 8.27
C TRP A 33 17.61 -3.45 8.41
N LEU A 34 17.40 -2.62 7.39
CA LEU A 34 17.77 -1.21 7.37
C LEU A 34 16.52 -0.34 7.12
N PRO A 35 16.37 0.80 7.80
CA PRO A 35 15.29 1.73 7.53
C PRO A 35 15.51 2.41 6.17
N ILE A 36 14.45 2.55 5.39
CA ILE A 36 14.47 3.17 4.05
C ILE A 36 13.40 4.25 3.89
N ALA A 37 12.66 4.59 4.95
CA ALA A 37 11.55 5.55 4.88
C ALA A 37 11.77 6.83 5.70
N ASP A 38 12.98 7.06 6.23
CA ASP A 38 13.25 8.18 7.14
C ASP A 38 13.07 9.56 6.46
N SER A 39 13.04 9.60 5.13
CA SER A 39 12.74 10.80 4.34
C SER A 39 11.24 11.05 4.14
N LEU A 40 10.35 10.14 4.54
CA LEU A 40 8.91 10.34 4.44
C LEU A 40 8.45 11.38 5.47
N PRO A 41 7.45 12.21 5.14
CA PRO A 41 6.89 13.17 6.09
C PRO A 41 6.07 12.51 7.21
N SER A 42 5.78 11.21 7.11
CA SER A 42 5.16 10.41 8.16
C SER A 42 5.71 9.00 8.15
N LEU A 43 6.08 8.51 9.33
CA LEU A 43 6.49 7.11 9.57
C LEU A 43 5.30 6.21 9.94
N GLU A 44 4.08 6.76 9.96
CA GLU A 44 2.85 5.97 10.09
C GLU A 44 2.55 5.28 8.77
N VAL A 45 3.28 4.20 8.48
CA VAL A 45 3.14 3.42 7.24
C VAL A 45 2.43 2.12 7.55
N CYS A 46 1.26 1.91 6.95
CA CYS A 46 0.43 0.74 7.21
C CYS A 46 0.29 -0.20 6.00
N SER A 47 0.87 0.16 4.85
CA SER A 47 0.96 -0.71 3.68
C SER A 47 2.22 -0.48 2.85
N ILE A 48 2.68 -1.55 2.20
CA ILE A 48 3.78 -1.54 1.23
C ILE A 48 3.38 -2.45 0.06
N ALA A 49 3.63 -2.00 -1.16
CA ALA A 49 3.43 -2.77 -2.39
C ALA A 49 4.63 -2.59 -3.33
N ILE A 50 4.93 -3.63 -4.10
CA ILE A 50 6.01 -3.67 -5.09
C ILE A 50 5.38 -3.76 -6.47
N ASP A 51 5.87 -2.99 -7.43
CA ASP A 51 5.55 -3.22 -8.85
C ASP A 51 6.26 -4.49 -9.33
N SER A 52 5.50 -5.55 -9.61
CA SER A 52 6.08 -6.83 -10.02
C SER A 52 6.80 -6.78 -11.37
N ARG A 53 6.46 -5.81 -12.23
CA ARG A 53 7.13 -5.60 -13.52
C ARG A 53 8.38 -4.73 -13.40
N SER A 54 8.46 -3.90 -12.36
CA SER A 54 9.61 -3.04 -12.08
C SER A 54 9.92 -3.05 -10.58
N PRO A 55 10.54 -4.10 -10.02
CA PRO A 55 10.56 -4.31 -8.56
C PRO A 55 11.39 -3.32 -7.74
N ASP A 56 12.11 -2.41 -8.39
CA ASP A 56 12.72 -1.25 -7.73
C ASP A 56 11.68 -0.15 -7.43
N VAL A 57 10.49 -0.23 -8.02
CA VAL A 57 9.38 0.69 -7.74
C VAL A 57 8.56 0.17 -6.56
N LEU A 58 8.54 0.96 -5.50
CA LEU A 58 7.80 0.68 -4.27
C LEU A 58 6.72 1.73 -4.04
N TYR A 59 5.64 1.30 -3.39
CA TYR A 59 4.57 2.18 -2.96
C TYR A 59 4.25 1.97 -1.48
N ALA A 60 4.21 3.03 -0.69
CA ALA A 60 3.93 3.01 0.73
C ALA A 60 2.65 3.79 1.03
N GLY A 61 1.65 3.14 1.62
CA GLY A 61 0.45 3.81 2.11
C GLY A 61 0.65 4.31 3.54
N THR A 62 0.43 5.60 3.74
CA THR A 62 0.66 6.28 5.02
C THR A 62 -0.63 6.73 5.68
N GLY A 63 -0.56 6.98 6.99
CA GLY A 63 -1.65 7.54 7.77
C GLY A 63 -1.88 6.83 9.10
N ASP A 64 -2.50 7.56 10.03
CA ASP A 64 -3.09 7.04 11.25
C ASP A 64 -4.26 7.95 11.69
N ASP A 65 -5.08 7.48 12.60
CA ASP A 65 -6.20 8.20 13.22
C ASP A 65 -5.79 9.05 14.44
N GLN A 66 -4.48 9.22 14.67
CA GLN A 66 -3.92 10.07 15.72
C GLN A 66 -4.34 11.54 15.61
N ASN A 67 -4.23 12.28 16.72
CA ASN A 67 -4.46 13.72 16.77
C ASN A 67 -3.17 14.44 17.24
N PRO A 68 -2.51 15.27 16.41
CA PRO A 68 -2.90 15.63 15.04
C PRO A 68 -2.71 14.48 14.03
N ARG A 69 -3.54 14.45 12.99
CA ARG A 69 -3.48 13.43 11.95
C ARG A 69 -2.22 13.60 11.08
N PRO A 70 -1.38 12.56 10.93
CA PRO A 70 -0.26 12.59 10.00
C PRO A 70 -0.72 12.72 8.54
N LEU A 71 0.23 12.90 7.62
CA LEU A 71 -0.06 12.88 6.20
C LEU A 71 -0.56 11.48 5.79
N GLN A 72 -1.74 11.45 5.17
CA GLN A 72 -2.36 10.24 4.63
C GLN A 72 -2.20 10.30 3.11
N THR A 73 -1.34 9.46 2.54
CA THR A 73 -1.02 9.47 1.11
C THR A 73 -0.52 8.11 0.65
N VAL A 74 -0.34 7.95 -0.66
CA VAL A 74 0.49 6.90 -1.23
C VAL A 74 1.79 7.55 -1.67
N ALA A 75 2.89 7.20 -1.01
CA ALA A 75 4.23 7.60 -1.42
C ALA A 75 4.79 6.58 -2.41
N ARG A 76 5.57 7.07 -3.39
CA ARG A 76 6.23 6.25 -4.41
C ARG A 76 7.74 6.40 -4.30
N SER A 77 8.45 5.28 -4.40
CA SER A 77 9.89 5.23 -4.60
C SER A 77 10.20 4.57 -5.94
N PRO A 78 11.06 5.16 -6.80
CA PRO A 78 11.50 4.54 -8.05
C PRO A 78 12.77 3.67 -7.92
N ASP A 79 13.40 3.63 -6.75
CA ASP A 79 14.80 3.23 -6.59
C ASP A 79 15.04 2.31 -5.37
N GLY A 80 14.07 1.45 -5.07
CA GLY A 80 14.14 0.47 -3.99
C GLY A 80 14.03 1.09 -2.61
N GLY A 81 13.38 2.25 -2.50
CA GLY A 81 13.17 2.98 -1.25
C GLY A 81 14.27 3.97 -0.89
N ARG A 82 15.21 4.28 -1.78
CA ARG A 82 16.27 5.26 -1.48
C ARG A 82 15.74 6.69 -1.50
N THR A 83 14.78 6.97 -2.39
CA THR A 83 14.07 8.24 -2.46
C THR A 83 12.56 8.01 -2.51
N TRP A 84 11.79 8.93 -1.93
CA TRP A 84 10.33 8.87 -1.90
C TRP A 84 9.72 10.20 -2.33
N THR A 85 8.64 10.13 -3.09
CA THR A 85 7.79 11.27 -3.42
C THR A 85 6.35 10.97 -3.00
N THR A 86 5.71 11.91 -2.31
CA THR A 86 4.31 11.77 -1.88
C THR A 86 3.35 12.14 -2.99
N GLY A 87 2.30 11.34 -3.16
CA GLY A 87 1.16 11.69 -4.01
C GLY A 87 0.19 12.67 -3.35
N PRO A 88 -1.02 12.80 -3.92
CA PRO A 88 -2.10 13.58 -3.33
C PRO A 88 -2.46 13.12 -1.90
N ARG A 89 -3.04 14.03 -1.11
CA ARG A 89 -3.52 13.73 0.24
C ARG A 89 -4.88 13.05 0.21
N PHE A 90 -5.03 11.97 0.96
CA PHE A 90 -6.31 11.35 1.31
C PHE A 90 -6.87 12.08 2.54
N THR A 91 -8.16 12.45 2.50
CA THR A 91 -8.71 13.45 3.42
C THR A 91 -8.93 12.93 4.83
N ASN A 92 -9.49 11.73 5.02
CA ASN A 92 -9.87 11.29 6.37
C ASN A 92 -9.43 9.89 6.78
N GLN A 93 -8.79 9.10 5.91
CA GLN A 93 -8.49 7.71 6.24
C GLN A 93 -7.11 7.21 5.78
N PRO A 94 -6.38 6.46 6.62
CA PRO A 94 -5.11 5.84 6.26
C PRO A 94 -5.25 4.88 5.08
N VAL A 95 -4.18 4.78 4.26
CA VAL A 95 -4.13 3.85 3.14
C VAL A 95 -3.44 2.55 3.58
N CYS A 96 -4.23 1.59 4.07
CA CYS A 96 -3.70 0.35 4.68
C CYS A 96 -3.94 -0.92 3.85
N ALA A 97 -4.51 -0.77 2.65
CA ALA A 97 -4.50 -1.78 1.61
C ALA A 97 -4.01 -1.12 0.32
N LEU A 98 -3.05 -1.75 -0.35
CA LEU A 98 -2.43 -1.20 -1.55
C LEU A 98 -2.00 -2.35 -2.45
N ALA A 99 -2.30 -2.27 -3.74
CA ALA A 99 -1.89 -3.24 -4.73
C ALA A 99 -1.55 -2.54 -6.06
N VAL A 100 -0.52 -3.04 -6.73
CA VAL A 100 -0.16 -2.67 -8.11
C VAL A 100 -0.71 -3.76 -9.03
N ASP A 101 -1.34 -3.37 -10.14
CA ASP A 101 -1.79 -4.30 -11.15
C ASP A 101 -0.58 -5.03 -11.77
N PRO A 102 -0.48 -6.37 -11.65
CA PRO A 102 0.66 -7.13 -12.15
C PRO A 102 0.80 -7.07 -13.68
N ALA A 103 -0.27 -6.75 -14.41
CA ALA A 103 -0.23 -6.57 -15.86
C ALA A 103 0.12 -5.13 -16.26
N ASN A 104 -0.07 -4.14 -15.39
CA ASN A 104 0.09 -2.72 -15.71
C ASN A 104 0.58 -1.89 -14.51
N SER A 105 1.88 -1.56 -14.53
CA SER A 105 2.57 -0.74 -13.52
C SER A 105 1.95 0.65 -13.25
N SER A 106 1.13 1.17 -14.15
CA SER A 106 0.44 2.46 -13.94
C SER A 106 -0.88 2.32 -13.18
N ARG A 107 -1.45 1.12 -13.09
CA ARG A 107 -2.73 0.87 -12.43
C ARG A 107 -2.51 0.45 -10.98
N LEU A 108 -3.01 1.25 -10.04
CA LEU A 108 -2.94 0.95 -8.62
C LEU A 108 -4.31 1.01 -7.97
N PHE A 109 -4.43 0.27 -6.89
CA PHE A 109 -5.63 0.21 -6.06
C PHE A 109 -5.26 0.47 -4.61
N ALA A 110 -5.95 1.41 -3.99
CA ALA A 110 -5.76 1.81 -2.60
C ALA A 110 -7.07 1.63 -1.84
N GLY A 111 -7.02 0.90 -0.74
CA GLY A 111 -8.15 0.66 0.14
C GLY A 111 -7.99 1.44 1.44
N SER A 112 -9.08 2.07 1.85
CA SER A 112 -9.24 2.68 3.16
C SER A 112 -10.66 2.43 3.67
N SER A 113 -10.95 2.87 4.89
CA SER A 113 -12.32 2.84 5.42
C SER A 113 -13.28 3.78 4.68
N GLU A 114 -12.78 4.66 3.82
CA GLU A 114 -13.60 5.49 2.93
C GLU A 114 -13.97 4.82 1.60
N GLY A 115 -13.35 3.69 1.25
CA GLY A 115 -13.58 3.07 -0.05
C GLY A 115 -12.37 2.38 -0.69
N LEU A 116 -12.63 1.91 -1.91
CA LEU A 116 -11.59 1.56 -2.88
C LEU A 116 -11.34 2.74 -3.80
N PHE A 117 -10.07 3.06 -4.01
CA PHE A 117 -9.60 4.07 -4.93
C PHE A 117 -8.77 3.41 -6.03
N PHE A 118 -8.90 3.92 -7.25
CA PHE A 118 -8.14 3.51 -8.42
C PHE A 118 -7.30 4.67 -8.93
N SER A 119 -6.03 4.39 -9.22
CA SER A 119 -5.11 5.29 -9.93
C SER A 119 -4.76 4.69 -11.28
N PRO A 120 -4.93 5.44 -12.39
CA PRO A 120 -4.48 5.02 -13.72
C PRO A 120 -3.05 5.51 -14.07
N ASP A 121 -2.40 6.24 -13.17
CA ASP A 121 -1.20 7.05 -13.44
C ASP A 121 -0.14 6.92 -12.33
N ALA A 122 0.08 5.68 -11.89
CA ALA A 122 1.16 5.33 -10.97
C ALA A 122 1.05 6.05 -9.60
N GLY A 123 -0.16 6.37 -9.15
CA GLY A 123 -0.45 7.03 -7.87
C GLY A 123 -0.48 8.56 -7.93
N SER A 124 -0.37 9.16 -9.10
CA SER A 124 -0.39 10.62 -9.29
C SER A 124 -1.79 11.22 -9.08
N SER A 125 -2.83 10.47 -9.44
CA SER A 125 -4.24 10.80 -9.19
C SER A 125 -5.05 9.57 -8.78
N TRP A 126 -6.17 9.80 -8.08
CA TRP A 126 -6.99 8.73 -7.50
C TRP A 126 -8.48 9.03 -7.68
N ASN A 127 -9.23 8.02 -8.10
CA ASN A 127 -10.69 8.05 -8.23
C ASN A 127 -11.31 7.03 -7.27
N LYS A 128 -12.28 7.44 -6.46
CA LYS A 128 -13.04 6.50 -5.62
C LYS A 128 -13.98 5.69 -6.53
N ILE A 129 -13.85 4.37 -6.52
CA ILE A 129 -14.63 3.45 -7.36
C ILE A 129 -15.59 2.56 -6.56
N VAL A 130 -15.34 2.38 -5.27
CA VAL A 130 -16.23 1.66 -4.34
C VAL A 130 -16.32 2.48 -3.05
N ALA A 131 -17.53 2.68 -2.54
CA ALA A 131 -17.80 3.51 -1.35
C ALA A 131 -18.05 2.70 -0.07
N VAL A 132 -17.49 1.48 0.02
CA VAL A 132 -17.52 0.67 1.24
C VAL A 132 -16.10 0.45 1.78
N PRO A 133 -15.91 0.33 3.10
CA PRO A 133 -14.59 0.13 3.70
C PRO A 133 -13.85 -1.05 3.09
N VAL A 134 -12.62 -0.82 2.62
CA VAL A 134 -11.74 -1.87 2.08
C VAL A 134 -10.57 -2.10 3.02
N THR A 135 -10.35 -3.36 3.39
CA THR A 135 -9.33 -3.78 4.36
C THR A 135 -8.18 -4.57 3.72
N SER A 136 -8.40 -5.16 2.55
CA SER A 136 -7.40 -5.92 1.80
C SER A 136 -7.72 -5.89 0.32
N ILE A 137 -6.66 -5.96 -0.49
CA ILE A 137 -6.73 -5.97 -1.95
C ILE A 137 -5.73 -7.01 -2.44
N ALA A 138 -6.14 -7.87 -3.36
CA ALA A 138 -5.27 -8.84 -4.00
C ALA A 138 -5.65 -9.04 -5.46
N PHE A 139 -4.65 -9.36 -6.29
CA PHE A 139 -4.87 -9.86 -7.64
C PHE A 139 -4.69 -11.38 -7.66
N ASP A 140 -5.44 -12.06 -8.52
CA ASP A 140 -5.10 -13.42 -8.91
C ASP A 140 -4.12 -13.45 -10.09
N ASN A 141 -3.76 -14.66 -10.52
CA ASN A 141 -2.84 -14.89 -11.64
C ASN A 141 -3.45 -14.52 -13.00
N GLN A 142 -4.75 -14.26 -13.08
CA GLN A 142 -5.47 -13.87 -14.30
C GLN A 142 -5.68 -12.35 -14.39
N GLY A 143 -5.33 -11.61 -13.34
CA GLY A 143 -5.47 -10.16 -13.24
C GLY A 143 -6.83 -9.71 -12.69
N SER A 144 -7.64 -10.61 -12.15
CA SER A 144 -8.87 -10.26 -11.44
C SER A 144 -8.56 -9.67 -10.06
N LEU A 145 -9.26 -8.57 -9.73
CA LEU A 145 -9.09 -7.85 -8.48
C LEU A 145 -10.10 -8.33 -7.43
N TYR A 146 -9.60 -8.69 -6.25
CA TYR A 146 -10.41 -9.03 -5.09
C TYR A 146 -10.21 -7.99 -4.00
N ALA A 147 -11.32 -7.43 -3.50
CA ALA A 147 -11.32 -6.50 -2.37
C ALA A 147 -12.06 -7.12 -1.18
N GLY A 148 -11.37 -7.22 -0.04
CA GLY A 148 -11.98 -7.62 1.23
C GLY A 148 -12.62 -6.41 1.90
N VAL A 149 -13.94 -6.42 2.01
CA VAL A 149 -14.73 -5.32 2.57
C VAL A 149 -15.29 -5.65 3.95
N LEU A 150 -15.49 -4.62 4.78
CA LEU A 150 -16.29 -4.75 5.99
C LEU A 150 -17.75 -4.50 5.62
N SER A 151 -18.64 -5.44 5.95
CA SER A 151 -20.07 -5.15 5.93
C SER A 151 -20.43 -4.20 7.09
N ASP A 152 -21.52 -3.49 6.90
CA ASP A 152 -22.19 -2.64 7.89
C ASP A 152 -23.07 -3.43 8.86
N ASP A 153 -23.11 -4.77 8.75
CA ASP A 153 -23.75 -5.59 9.75
C ASP A 153 -22.96 -5.50 11.07
N SER A 154 -23.67 -5.47 12.20
CA SER A 154 -23.07 -5.49 13.53
C SER A 154 -22.30 -6.79 13.83
N SER A 155 -22.20 -7.70 12.85
CA SER A 155 -21.46 -8.97 12.97
C SER A 155 -20.01 -8.87 12.50
N GLY A 156 -19.62 -7.76 11.84
CA GLY A 156 -18.26 -7.57 11.34
C GLY A 156 -17.90 -8.53 10.22
N SER A 157 -18.88 -8.95 9.41
CA SER A 157 -18.64 -9.93 8.36
C SER A 157 -17.74 -9.37 7.25
N ARG A 158 -16.78 -10.19 6.79
CA ARG A 158 -15.87 -9.83 5.69
C ARG A 158 -16.38 -10.46 4.42
N ASN A 159 -16.77 -9.64 3.45
CA ASN A 159 -17.17 -10.11 2.12
C ASN A 159 -16.06 -9.79 1.12
N ASN A 160 -15.90 -10.63 0.10
CA ASN A 160 -15.01 -10.36 -1.02
C ASN A 160 -15.85 -9.86 -2.20
N ILE A 161 -15.49 -8.71 -2.76
CA ILE A 161 -16.09 -8.18 -3.98
C ILE A 161 -15.10 -8.39 -5.13
N LEU A 162 -15.57 -8.99 -6.22
CA LEU A 162 -14.89 -9.00 -7.51
C LEU A 162 -15.20 -7.70 -8.24
N ILE A 163 -14.18 -7.02 -8.75
CA ILE A 163 -14.30 -5.74 -9.44
C ILE A 163 -13.81 -5.86 -10.88
#